data_AF-G4YZM3-F1
#
_entry.id   AF-G4YZM3-F1
#
_cell.length_a   1.000
_cell.length_b   1.000
_cell.length_c   1.000
_cell.angle_alpha   90.00
_cell.angle_beta   90.00
_cell.angle_gamma   90.00
#
_symmetry.space_group_name_H-M   'P 1'
#
loop_
_entity.id
_entity.type
_entity.pdbx_description
1 polymer ?
#
loop_
_entity_poly.entity_id
_entity_poly.type
_entity_poly.pdbx_seq_one_letter_code
_entity_poly.pdbx_strand_id
1 'polypeptide(L)'
;MNVDHVTDFLVSITLPRQSSWPTREAAEQHLRTFSNFSAWERESLDAYIKGGLVEDASSGQTTLACSPLMEASLYCSPLMFCSDEQLARVKCRVVIHSGGHSKMFLSSIFEEMHDKWPHIYSVC
;
A
#
# COMPACT_ATOMS: atom_id res chain seq x y z
N MET A 1 -14.01 -11.28 -4.71
CA MET A 1 -13.11 -10.43 -5.53
C MET A 1 -12.37 -11.37 -6.47
N ASN A 2 -12.46 -11.20 -7.78
CA ASN A 2 -11.58 -11.93 -8.68
C ASN A 2 -10.18 -11.31 -8.52
N VAL A 3 -9.31 -11.99 -7.79
CA VAL A 3 -7.99 -11.49 -7.38
C VAL A 3 -7.13 -11.21 -8.61
N ASP A 4 -7.27 -12.00 -9.66
CA ASP A 4 -6.47 -11.92 -10.88
C ASP A 4 -6.67 -10.57 -11.61
N HIS A 5 -7.92 -10.11 -11.76
CA HIS A 5 -8.18 -8.80 -12.40
C HIS A 5 -7.69 -7.60 -11.58
N VAL A 6 -7.73 -7.72 -10.25
CA VAL A 6 -7.23 -6.67 -9.36
C VAL A 6 -5.71 -6.63 -9.38
N THR A 7 -5.07 -7.81 -9.35
CA THR A 7 -3.63 -7.96 -9.53
C THR A 7 -3.18 -7.40 -10.88
N ASP A 8 -3.83 -7.78 -11.99
CA ASP A 8 -3.53 -7.27 -13.33
C ASP A 8 -3.62 -5.74 -13.37
N PHE A 9 -4.68 -5.18 -12.80
CA PHE A 9 -4.86 -3.73 -12.73
C PHE A 9 -3.71 -3.07 -11.95
N LEU A 10 -3.42 -3.54 -10.73
CA LEU A 10 -2.36 -2.98 -9.88
C LEU A 10 -0.97 -3.08 -10.53
N VAL A 11 -0.66 -4.20 -11.17
CA VAL A 11 0.59 -4.40 -11.91
C VAL A 11 0.66 -3.44 -13.10
N SER A 12 -0.43 -3.31 -13.87
CA SER A 12 -0.48 -2.47 -15.08
C SER A 12 -0.24 -0.98 -14.80
N ILE A 13 -0.65 -0.49 -13.61
CA ILE A 13 -0.43 0.90 -13.21
C ILE A 13 0.88 1.12 -12.43
N THR A 14 1.52 0.03 -11.99
CA THR A 14 2.73 0.10 -11.16
C THR A 14 3.99 0.04 -12.01
N LEU A 15 4.10 -0.92 -12.92
CA LEU A 15 5.28 -1.11 -13.77
C LEU A 15 5.68 0.15 -14.58
N PRO A 16 4.75 0.94 -15.14
CA PRO A 16 5.10 2.12 -15.92
C PRO A 16 5.52 3.34 -15.09
N ARG A 17 5.46 3.27 -13.75
CA ARG A 17 5.75 4.44 -12.90
C ARG A 17 7.18 4.91 -13.10
N GLN A 18 7.33 6.21 -13.28
CA GLN A 18 8.64 6.84 -13.23
C GLN A 18 9.27 6.57 -11.86
N SER A 19 10.50 6.06 -11.86
CA SER A 19 11.19 5.61 -10.64
C SER A 19 12.60 6.19 -10.48
N SER A 20 13.02 7.05 -11.40
CA SER A 20 14.32 7.69 -11.41
C SER A 20 14.24 9.11 -11.96
N TRP A 21 15.00 10.01 -11.34
CA TRP A 21 15.08 11.42 -11.67
C TRP A 21 16.54 11.91 -11.55
N PRO A 22 16.94 12.95 -12.30
CA PRO A 22 18.30 13.46 -12.26
C PRO A 22 18.71 14.04 -10.90
N THR A 23 17.76 14.62 -10.15
CA THR A 23 17.99 15.19 -8.82
C THR A 23 16.80 14.94 -7.90
N ARG A 24 16.99 15.17 -6.61
CA ARG A 24 15.93 15.05 -5.60
C ARG A 24 14.79 16.03 -5.88
N GLU A 25 15.12 17.28 -6.19
CA GLU A 25 14.14 18.33 -6.46
C GLU A 25 13.24 17.97 -7.66
N ALA A 26 13.80 17.34 -8.70
CA ALA A 26 13.03 16.86 -9.85
C ALA A 26 12.05 15.74 -9.46
N ALA A 27 12.48 14.82 -8.58
CA ALA A 27 11.62 13.77 -8.04
C ALA A 27 10.49 14.36 -7.18
N GLU A 28 10.81 15.30 -6.29
CA GLU A 28 9.82 15.94 -5.42
C GLU A 28 8.78 16.73 -6.24
N GLN A 29 9.22 17.50 -7.25
CA GLN A 29 8.32 18.23 -8.13
C GLN A 29 7.38 17.28 -8.89
N HIS A 30 7.91 16.16 -9.38
CA HIS A 30 7.10 15.13 -10.02
C HIS A 30 6.05 14.55 -9.06
N LEU A 31 6.46 14.11 -7.87
CA LEU A 31 5.55 13.49 -6.89
C LEU A 31 4.48 14.46 -6.39
N ARG A 32 4.81 15.75 -6.22
CA ARG A 32 3.84 16.79 -5.82
C ARG A 32 2.79 17.09 -6.87
N THR A 33 3.10 16.88 -8.15
CA THR A 33 2.19 17.12 -9.28
C THR A 33 1.51 15.85 -9.79
N PHE A 34 1.95 14.68 -9.32
CA PHE A 34 1.40 13.40 -9.72
C PHE A 34 0.00 13.18 -9.14
N SER A 35 -0.97 12.91 -10.03
CA SER A 35 -2.40 12.84 -9.68
C SER A 35 -2.74 11.76 -8.66
N ASN A 36 -1.94 10.69 -8.55
CA ASN A 36 -2.16 9.64 -7.55
C ASN A 36 -2.00 10.14 -6.10
N PHE A 37 -1.26 11.22 -5.89
CA PHE A 37 -1.11 11.88 -4.58
C PHE A 37 -2.02 13.09 -4.41
N SER A 38 -2.98 13.31 -5.30
CA SER A 38 -3.89 14.47 -5.24
C SER A 38 -4.75 14.47 -3.97
N ALA A 39 -5.19 13.29 -3.50
CA ALA A 39 -6.01 13.14 -2.30
C ALA A 39 -5.21 13.08 -0.99
N TRP A 40 -3.87 13.10 -1.05
CA TRP A 40 -3.04 13.00 0.15
C TRP A 40 -2.95 14.35 0.85
N GLU A 41 -2.98 14.33 2.18
CA GLU A 41 -2.57 15.49 2.96
C GLU A 41 -1.11 15.83 2.67
N ARG A 42 -0.80 17.14 2.65
CA ARG A 42 0.53 17.60 2.23
C ARG A 42 1.63 17.07 3.16
N GLU A 43 1.37 17.02 4.47
CA GLU A 43 2.28 16.46 5.45
C GLU A 43 2.54 14.96 5.23
N SER A 44 1.51 14.19 4.87
CA SER A 44 1.67 12.76 4.57
C SER A 44 2.52 12.54 3.33
N LEU A 45 2.36 13.38 2.30
CA LEU A 45 3.19 13.33 1.11
C LEU A 45 4.65 13.71 1.41
N ASP A 46 4.88 14.70 2.27
CA ASP A 46 6.23 15.07 2.70
C ASP A 46 6.93 13.92 3.44
N ALA A 47 6.22 13.24 4.34
CA ALA A 47 6.73 12.05 5.02
C ALA A 47 7.04 10.91 4.04
N TYR A 48 6.17 10.68 3.05
CA TYR A 48 6.41 9.72 1.98
C TYR A 48 7.66 10.06 1.16
N ILE A 49 7.81 11.30 0.71
CA ILE A 49 8.98 11.77 -0.05
C ILE A 49 10.27 11.60 0.75
N LYS A 50 10.23 11.87 2.06
CA LYS A 50 11.39 11.74 2.95
C LYS A 50 11.91 10.31 3.03
N GLY A 51 11.03 9.31 3.12
CA GLY A 51 11.41 7.89 3.23
C GLY A 51 11.43 7.12 1.90
N GLY A 52 10.74 7.64 0.88
CA GLY A 52 10.48 6.95 -0.38
C GLY A 52 11.49 7.26 -1.49
N LEU A 53 12.43 8.18 -1.27
CA LEU A 53 13.48 8.55 -2.23
C LEU A 53 14.87 8.20 -1.70
N VAL A 54 15.70 7.65 -2.58
CA VAL A 54 17.11 7.33 -2.32
C VAL A 54 17.97 8.09 -3.32
N GLU A 55 18.97 8.81 -2.80
CA GLU A 55 19.95 9.55 -3.60
C GLU A 55 21.24 8.75 -3.73
N ASP A 56 21.71 8.59 -4.96
CA ASP A 56 23.01 8.04 -5.25
C ASP A 56 24.07 9.12 -5.05
N ALA A 57 24.93 8.92 -4.04
CA ALA A 57 25.94 9.91 -3.67
C ALA A 57 27.00 10.18 -4.75
N SER A 58 27.17 9.26 -5.71
CA SER A 58 28.21 9.37 -6.75
C SER A 58 27.74 10.13 -7.99
N SER A 59 26.46 9.97 -8.35
CA SER A 59 25.85 10.54 -9.55
C SER A 59 24.89 11.68 -9.25
N GLY A 60 24.43 11.83 -8.00
CA GLY A 60 23.35 12.74 -7.60
C GLY A 60 21.95 12.29 -8.07
N GLN A 61 21.85 11.15 -8.75
CA GLN A 61 20.59 10.61 -9.24
C GLN A 61 19.69 10.21 -8.06
N THR A 62 18.40 10.51 -8.17
CA THR A 62 17.41 10.11 -7.17
C THR A 62 16.50 9.03 -7.72
N THR A 63 16.23 7.99 -6.95
CA THR A 63 15.33 6.90 -7.33
C THR A 63 14.31 6.61 -6.25
N LEU A 64 13.22 5.90 -6.60
CA LEU A 64 12.30 5.37 -5.60
C LEU A 64 13.01 4.29 -4.76
N ALA A 65 12.84 4.34 -3.44
CA ALA A 65 13.35 3.33 -2.52
C ALA A 65 12.77 1.93 -2.81
N CYS A 66 11.51 1.87 -3.25
CA CYS A 66 10.87 0.66 -3.75
C CYS A 66 10.81 0.72 -5.28
N SER A 67 11.49 -0.21 -5.96
CA SER A 67 11.43 -0.26 -7.42
C SER A 67 10.03 -0.70 -7.88
N PRO A 68 9.52 -0.18 -9.01
CA PRO A 68 8.21 -0.58 -9.54
C PRO A 68 8.08 -2.10 -9.76
N LEU A 69 9.19 -2.77 -10.12
CA LEU A 69 9.22 -4.22 -10.29
C LEU A 69 9.00 -4.95 -8.95
N MET A 70 9.65 -4.50 -7.88
CA MET A 70 9.46 -5.06 -6.55
C MET A 70 8.03 -4.83 -6.06
N GLU A 71 7.50 -3.62 -6.20
CA GLU A 71 6.12 -3.32 -5.83
C GLU A 71 5.11 -4.19 -6.61
N ALA A 72 5.27 -4.30 -7.94
CA ALA A 72 4.43 -5.15 -8.76
C ALA A 72 4.47 -6.62 -8.33
N SER A 73 5.65 -7.14 -7.96
CA SER A 73 5.79 -8.51 -7.46
C SER A 73 5.00 -8.79 -6.18
N LEU A 74 4.82 -7.76 -5.31
CA LEU A 74 4.02 -7.89 -4.10
C LEU A 74 2.53 -8.11 -4.43
N TYR A 75 2.00 -7.47 -5.47
CA TYR A 75 0.61 -7.65 -5.91
C TYR A 75 0.34 -9.01 -6.56
N CYS A 76 1.38 -9.67 -7.09
CA CYS A 76 1.27 -10.99 -7.70
C CYS A 76 1.24 -12.14 -6.67
N SER A 77 1.49 -11.84 -5.39
CA SER A 77 1.51 -12.87 -4.35
C SER A 77 0.08 -13.21 -3.90
N PRO A 78 -0.24 -14.50 -3.67
CA PRO A 78 -1.56 -14.88 -3.17
C PRO A 78 -1.80 -14.28 -1.78
N LEU A 79 -3.06 -13.93 -1.51
CA LEU A 79 -3.46 -13.48 -0.18
C LEU A 79 -3.20 -14.60 0.83
N MET A 80 -2.52 -14.25 1.92
CA MET A 80 -2.30 -15.14 3.04
C MET A 80 -3.56 -15.16 3.92
N PHE A 81 -4.20 -16.32 4.03
CA PHE A 81 -5.30 -16.54 4.97
C PHE A 81 -4.80 -17.35 6.16
N CYS A 82 -4.99 -16.81 7.36
CA CYS A 82 -4.77 -17.53 8.60
C CYS A 82 -5.95 -18.49 8.87
N SER A 83 -5.67 -19.64 9.47
CA SER A 83 -6.72 -20.54 9.93
C SER A 83 -7.50 -19.96 11.12
N ASP A 84 -8.69 -20.48 11.38
CA ASP A 84 -9.49 -20.10 12.54
C ASP A 84 -8.72 -20.31 13.86
N GLU A 85 -7.91 -21.37 13.96
CA GLU A 85 -7.03 -21.60 15.12
C GLU A 85 -5.99 -20.49 15.29
N GLN A 86 -5.39 -20.01 14.19
CA GLN A 86 -4.40 -18.94 14.24
C GLN A 86 -5.03 -17.59 14.61
N LEU A 87 -6.19 -17.28 14.03
CA LEU A 87 -6.93 -16.04 14.32
C LEU A 87 -7.41 -16.00 15.77
N ALA A 88 -7.90 -17.12 16.32
CA ALA A 88 -8.35 -17.20 17.72
C ALA A 88 -7.21 -17.02 18.76
N ARG A 89 -5.93 -17.09 18.35
CA ARG A 89 -4.79 -17.00 19.26
C ARG A 89 -4.30 -15.57 19.50
N VAL A 90 -4.82 -14.58 18.78
CA VAL A 90 -4.47 -13.16 18.98
C VAL A 90 -4.78 -12.75 20.42
N LYS A 91 -3.81 -12.10 21.07
CA LYS A 91 -3.86 -11.80 22.52
C LYS A 91 -4.34 -10.39 22.86
N CYS A 92 -4.48 -9.55 21.85
CA CYS A 92 -4.94 -8.17 22.00
C CYS A 92 -6.21 -7.93 21.20
N ARG A 93 -6.90 -6.84 21.54
CA ARG A 93 -8.00 -6.35 20.73
C ARG A 93 -7.45 -5.77 19.42
N VAL A 94 -8.09 -6.12 18.32
CA VAL A 94 -7.78 -5.66 16.97
C VAL A 94 -8.98 -4.88 16.45
N VAL A 95 -8.74 -3.63 16.06
CA VAL A 95 -9.74 -2.79 15.40
C VAL A 95 -9.32 -2.63 13.95
N ILE A 96 -10.21 -2.99 13.03
CA ILE A 96 -10.00 -2.96 11.60
C ILE A 96 -10.69 -1.71 11.07
N HIS A 97 -9.91 -0.78 10.55
CA HIS A 97 -10.40 0.47 9.99
C HIS A 97 -10.39 0.42 8.47
N SER A 98 -11.41 1.02 7.86
CA SER A 98 -11.46 1.21 6.40
C SER A 98 -11.68 2.67 6.03
N GLY A 99 -11.16 3.08 4.87
CA GLY A 99 -11.54 4.35 4.26
C GLY A 99 -12.87 4.19 3.52
N GLY A 100 -13.82 5.11 3.72
CA GLY A 100 -15.16 5.03 3.12
C GLY A 100 -15.20 5.03 1.59
N HIS A 101 -14.10 5.39 0.92
CA HIS A 101 -13.96 5.34 -0.54
C HIS A 101 -13.00 4.22 -1.02
N SER A 102 -12.49 3.39 -0.11
CA SER A 102 -11.59 2.30 -0.47
C SER A 102 -12.35 1.20 -1.19
N LYS A 103 -11.87 0.85 -2.39
CA LYS A 103 -12.37 -0.30 -3.15
C LYS A 103 -11.62 -1.60 -2.82
N MET A 104 -10.60 -1.51 -1.96
CA MET A 104 -9.66 -2.59 -1.62
C MET A 104 -9.91 -3.14 -0.21
N PHE A 105 -11.13 -2.98 0.31
CA PHE A 105 -11.51 -3.48 1.63
C PHE A 105 -12.42 -4.71 1.49
N LEU A 106 -12.03 -5.83 2.12
CA LEU A 106 -12.76 -7.10 2.08
C LEU A 106 -13.72 -7.20 3.28
N SER A 107 -14.75 -6.35 3.31
CA SER A 107 -15.64 -6.20 4.46
C SER A 107 -16.21 -7.53 4.97
N SER A 108 -16.68 -8.40 4.06
CA SER A 108 -17.27 -9.69 4.43
C SER A 108 -16.34 -10.59 5.24
N ILE A 109 -15.03 -10.55 4.97
CA ILE A 109 -14.04 -11.35 5.69
C ILE A 109 -13.85 -10.81 7.11
N PHE A 110 -13.76 -9.48 7.23
CA PHE A 110 -13.54 -8.84 8.52
C PHE A 110 -14.79 -8.84 9.41
N GLU A 111 -15.97 -8.76 8.81
CA GLU A 111 -17.25 -8.97 9.48
C GLU A 111 -17.37 -10.40 10.02
N GLU A 112 -17.02 -11.42 9.22
CA GLU A 112 -16.99 -12.82 9.69
C GLU A 112 -16.02 -13.00 10.87
N MET A 113 -14.84 -12.35 10.84
CA MET A 113 -13.89 -12.38 11.96
C MET A 113 -14.47 -11.74 13.22
N HIS A 114 -15.19 -10.62 13.08
CA HIS A 114 -15.89 -9.98 14.20
C HIS A 114 -16.98 -10.89 14.76
N ASP A 115 -17.79 -11.51 13.91
CA ASP A 115 -18.88 -12.40 14.34
C ASP A 115 -18.34 -13.64 15.08
N LYS A 116 -17.24 -14.22 14.60
CA LYS A 116 -16.60 -15.40 15.23
C LYS A 116 -15.89 -15.06 16.54
N TRP A 117 -15.15 -13.95 16.60
CA TRP A 117 -14.39 -13.56 17.79
C TRP A 117 -14.59 -12.07 18.13
N PRO A 118 -15.78 -11.67 18.58
CA PRO A 118 -16.11 -10.25 18.82
C PRO A 118 -15.33 -9.64 20.00
N HIS A 119 -14.74 -10.50 20.84
CA HIS A 119 -13.85 -10.08 21.93
C HIS A 119 -12.42 -9.79 21.44
N ILE A 120 -12.04 -10.25 20.25
CA ILE A 120 -10.73 -10.00 19.61
C ILE A 120 -10.87 -8.94 18.54
N TYR A 121 -11.80 -9.11 17.59
CA TYR A 121 -11.89 -8.28 16.39
C TYR A 121 -13.10 -7.35 16.43
N SER A 122 -12.93 -6.12 15.96
CA SER A 122 -14.03 -5.20 15.64
C SER A 122 -13.74 -4.44 14.35
N VAL A 123 -14.79 -4.15 13.58
CA VAL A 123 -14.70 -3.41 12.31
C VAL A 123 -15.28 -2.01 12.50
N CYS A 124 -14.64 -0.98 11.94
CA CYS A 124 -15.02 0.43 12.01
C CYS A 124 -14.93 1.13 10.66
#